data_AF-A0AA41X413-F1
#
_entry.id   AF-A0AA41X413-F1
#
_cell.length_a   1.000
_cell.length_b   1.000
_cell.length_c   1.000
_cell.angle_alpha   90.00
_cell.angle_beta   90.00
_cell.angle_gamma   90.00
#
_symmetry.space_group_name_H-M   'P 1'
#
loop_
_entity.id
_entity.type
_entity.pdbx_description
1 polymer ?
#
loop_
_entity_poly.entity_id
_entity_poly.type
_entity_poly.pdbx_seq_one_letter_code
_entity_poly.pdbx_strand_id
1 'polypeptide(L)'
;GGWNSTFNFALTESDLEAGHKFDQEEVETIEVGFKSDITDNFRLNGAIFSSDYTDLQFTYRVFIAPWFFNAGKASIDGAELEF
;
A
#
# COMPACT_ATOMS: atom_id res chain seq x y z
N GLY A 1 -14.55 -3.32 37.76
CA GLY A 1 -13.91 -4.36 36.93
C GLY A 1 -13.57 -3.72 35.62
N GLY A 2 -12.28 -3.46 35.39
CA GLY A 2 -11.79 -2.72 34.23
C GLY A 2 -11.72 -3.58 32.98
N TRP A 3 -12.10 -3.00 31.85
CA TRP A 3 -11.80 -3.48 30.51
C TRP A 3 -11.86 -2.28 29.55
N ASN A 4 -10.86 -1.40 29.70
CA ASN A 4 -10.37 -0.40 28.73
C ASN A 4 -9.31 0.45 29.45
N SER A 5 -8.09 -0.08 29.59
CA SER A 5 -6.98 0.61 30.28
C SER A 5 -5.64 0.56 29.54
N THR A 6 -5.65 0.29 28.24
CA THR A 6 -4.51 0.50 27.33
C THR A 6 -5.06 1.47 26.30
N PHE A 7 -4.97 2.80 26.44
CA PHE A 7 -3.79 3.65 26.29
C PHE A 7 -4.02 5.02 26.99
N ASN A 8 -3.86 5.12 28.31
CA ASN A 8 -4.00 6.41 29.04
C ASN A 8 -2.69 6.88 29.70
N PHE A 9 -1.55 6.32 29.30
CA PHE A 9 -0.23 6.79 29.73
C PHE A 9 0.58 7.17 28.49
N ALA A 10 1.34 8.26 28.60
CA ALA A 10 2.31 8.61 27.57
C ALA A 10 3.37 7.51 27.53
N LEU A 11 3.62 6.95 26.35
CA LEU A 11 4.71 6.01 26.13
C LEU A 11 6.03 6.73 26.38
N THR A 12 6.95 6.11 27.12
CA THR A 12 8.31 6.62 27.25
C THR A 12 9.07 6.41 25.94
N GLU A 13 10.17 7.14 25.71
CA GLU A 13 11.04 6.89 24.54
C GLU A 13 11.50 5.42 24.47
N SER A 14 11.81 4.80 25.62
CA SER A 14 12.14 3.37 25.68
C SER A 14 10.97 2.46 25.29
N ASP A 15 9.73 2.83 25.58
CA ASP A 15 8.55 2.06 25.16
C ASP A 15 8.31 2.17 23.65
N LEU A 16 8.56 3.36 23.07
CA LEU A 16 8.49 3.58 21.63
C LEU A 16 9.59 2.84 20.89
N GLU A 17 10.81 2.80 21.44
CA GLU A 17 11.92 2.04 20.86
C GLU A 17 11.74 0.52 20.96
N ALA A 18 11.13 0.04 22.05
CA ALA A 18 10.78 -1.37 22.24
C ALA A 18 9.55 -1.79 21.41
N GLY A 19 8.84 -0.83 20.82
CA GLY A 19 7.72 -1.09 19.92
C GLY A 19 8.14 -1.84 18.66
N HIS A 20 7.20 -2.61 18.10
CA HIS A 20 7.41 -3.26 16.81
C HIS A 20 7.56 -2.20 15.72
N LYS A 21 8.74 -2.13 15.10
CA LYS A 21 9.03 -1.20 14.01
C LYS A 21 8.64 -1.82 12.67
N PHE A 22 8.23 -0.99 11.76
CA PHE A 22 7.95 -1.34 10.37
C PHE A 22 8.62 -0.30 9.48
N ASP A 23 9.00 -0.73 8.29
CA ASP A 23 9.58 0.12 7.26
C ASP A 23 8.48 0.56 6.27
N GLN A 24 8.82 1.45 5.35
CA GLN A 24 7.89 1.90 4.33
C GLN A 24 7.66 0.79 3.28
N GLU A 25 6.40 0.61 2.86
CA GLU A 25 6.07 -0.10 1.62
C GLU A 25 6.28 0.85 0.44
N GLU A 26 6.99 0.39 -0.59
CA GLU A 26 7.28 1.17 -1.79
C GLU A 26 6.67 0.52 -3.04
N VAL A 27 6.26 1.36 -3.99
CA VAL A 27 5.77 0.92 -5.31
C VAL A 27 6.43 1.75 -6.40
N GLU A 28 6.98 1.07 -7.40
CA GLU A 28 7.47 1.69 -8.63
C GLU A 28 6.56 1.29 -9.78
N THR A 29 6.05 2.27 -10.53
CA THR A 29 5.15 2.05 -11.67
C THR A 29 5.73 2.64 -12.94
N ILE A 30 5.77 1.83 -14.00
CA ILE A 30 6.09 2.27 -15.37
C ILE A 30 4.82 2.13 -16.22
N GLU A 31 4.45 3.22 -16.89
CA GLU A 31 3.25 3.29 -17.72
C GLU A 31 3.54 3.91 -19.09
N VAL A 32 2.90 3.38 -20.13
CA VAL A 32 2.91 3.93 -21.49
C VAL A 32 1.49 3.96 -22.03
N GLY A 33 1.04 5.13 -22.49
CA GLY A 33 -0.31 5.33 -22.99
C GLY A 33 -0.41 6.20 -24.23
N PHE A 34 -1.58 6.17 -24.86
CA PHE A 34 -1.96 6.99 -26.00
C PHE A 34 -3.34 7.63 -25.78
N LYS A 35 -3.52 8.76 -26.44
CA LYS A 35 -4.80 9.49 -26.53
C LYS A 35 -5.05 9.85 -27.99
N SER A 36 -6.25 9.58 -28.49
CA SER A 36 -6.61 9.82 -29.88
C SER A 36 -8.03 10.40 -30.01
N ASP A 37 -8.14 11.50 -30.74
CA ASP A 37 -9.41 12.04 -31.20
C ASP A 37 -9.69 11.50 -32.61
N ILE A 38 -10.66 10.58 -32.71
CA ILE A 38 -10.96 9.88 -33.97
C ILE A 38 -12.02 10.66 -34.78
N THR A 39 -12.98 11.29 -34.08
CA THR A 39 -13.94 12.24 -34.64
C THR A 39 -14.16 13.39 -33.65
N ASP A 40 -14.90 14.42 -34.05
CA ASP A 40 -15.27 15.54 -33.15
C ASP A 40 -16.02 15.08 -31.88
N ASN A 41 -16.66 13.91 -31.93
CA ASN A 41 -17.49 13.39 -30.84
C ASN A 41 -17.03 12.01 -30.33
N PHE A 42 -15.85 11.54 -30.75
CA PHE A 42 -15.35 10.22 -30.35
C PHE A 42 -13.84 10.27 -30.06
N ARG A 43 -13.50 9.94 -28.81
CA ARG A 43 -12.14 9.90 -28.28
C ARG A 43 -11.84 8.49 -27.81
N LEU A 44 -10.61 8.05 -28.02
CA LEU A 44 -10.10 6.78 -27.51
C LEU A 44 -8.83 7.05 -26.69
N ASN A 45 -8.80 6.56 -25.46
CA ASN A 45 -7.61 6.55 -24.62
C ASN A 45 -7.23 5.10 -24.29
N GLY A 46 -5.95 4.79 -24.22
CA GLY A 46 -5.50 3.49 -23.74
C GLY A 46 -4.09 3.53 -23.18
N ALA A 47 -3.80 2.63 -22.25
CA ALA A 47 -2.48 2.52 -21.63
C ALA A 47 -2.16 1.08 -21.24
N ILE A 48 -0.87 0.81 -21.08
CA ILE A 48 -0.32 -0.38 -20.44
C ILE A 48 0.58 0.06 -19.28
N PHE A 49 0.55 -0.69 -18.18
CA PHE A 49 1.32 -0.37 -16.99
C PHE A 49 1.83 -1.64 -16.31
N SER A 50 2.94 -1.48 -15.60
CA SER A 50 3.51 -2.49 -14.70
C SER A 50 3.90 -1.80 -13.40
N SER A 51 3.51 -2.39 -12.27
CA SER A 51 3.79 -1.86 -10.93
C SER A 51 4.43 -2.93 -10.06
N ASP A 52 5.62 -2.63 -9.54
CA ASP A 52 6.36 -3.50 -8.65
C ASP A 52 6.33 -2.96 -7.22
N TYR A 53 5.84 -3.80 -6.30
CA TYR A 53 5.72 -3.49 -4.89
C TYR A 53 6.84 -4.17 -4.10
N THR A 54 7.50 -3.41 -3.25
CA THR A 54 8.54 -3.91 -2.33
C THR A 54 8.18 -3.62 -0.88
N ASP A 55 8.61 -4.52 0.00
CA ASP A 55 8.42 -4.39 1.44
C ASP A 55 6.94 -4.23 1.83
N LEU A 56 6.07 -5.03 1.18
CA LEU A 56 4.63 -5.03 1.45
C LEU A 56 4.35 -5.19 2.93
N GLN A 57 3.54 -4.27 3.46
CA GLN A 57 3.19 -4.19 4.86
C GLN A 57 1.93 -5.02 5.14
N PHE A 58 2.12 -6.11 5.89
CA PHE A 58 1.02 -6.97 6.31
C PHE A 58 0.67 -6.72 7.77
N THR A 59 -0.63 -6.77 8.05
CA THR A 59 -1.13 -6.85 9.43
C THR A 59 -1.50 -8.29 9.73
N TYR A 60 -0.86 -8.88 10.75
CA TYR A 60 -1.25 -10.19 11.26
C TYR A 60 -1.49 -10.14 12.75
N ARG A 61 -2.34 -11.04 13.24
CA ARG A 61 -2.62 -11.14 14.66
C ARG A 61 -1.60 -12.04 15.33
N VAL A 62 -0.83 -11.49 16.27
CA VAL A 62 0.05 -12.23 17.18
C VAL A 62 -0.61 -12.25 18.54
N PHE A 63 -1.07 -13.43 18.96
CA PHE A 63 -1.86 -13.62 20.18
C PHE A 63 -3.10 -12.70 20.24
N ILE A 64 -3.06 -11.67 21.11
CA ILE A 64 -4.19 -10.76 21.34
C ILE A 64 -4.09 -9.48 20.52
N ALA A 65 -2.93 -9.15 19.93
CA ALA A 65 -2.65 -7.87 19.30
C ALA A 65 -2.30 -7.99 17.81
N PRO A 66 -2.68 -7.00 16.97
CA PRO A 66 -2.21 -6.90 15.58
C PRO A 66 -0.76 -6.40 15.54
N TRP A 67 0.04 -6.97 14.63
CA TRP A 67 1.42 -6.61 14.37
C TRP A 67 1.58 -6.30 12.88
N PHE A 68 2.38 -5.28 12.56
CA PHE A 68 2.68 -4.86 11.19
C PHE A 68 4.07 -5.33 10.79
N PHE A 69 4.26 -5.94 9.64
CA PHE A 69 5.59 -6.35 9.17
C PHE A 69 5.70 -6.19 7.65
N ASN A 70 6.90 -5.83 7.20
CA ASN A 70 7.26 -5.72 5.80
C ASN A 70 7.90 -7.03 5.35
N ALA A 71 7.29 -7.74 4.41
CA ALA A 71 7.86 -9.03 3.96
C ALA A 71 7.45 -9.46 2.55
N GLY A 72 6.50 -8.77 1.92
CA GLY A 72 6.01 -9.19 0.60
C GLY A 72 6.64 -8.41 -0.53
N LYS A 73 6.66 -9.07 -1.69
CA LYS A 73 6.81 -8.44 -2.99
C LYS A 73 5.62 -8.87 -3.84
N ALA A 74 5.08 -7.94 -4.61
CA ALA A 74 4.04 -8.24 -5.58
C ALA A 74 4.30 -7.43 -6.84
N SER A 75 3.77 -7.92 -7.96
CA SER A 75 3.78 -7.18 -9.22
C SER A 75 2.38 -7.19 -9.80
N ILE A 76 1.99 -6.09 -10.43
CA ILE A 76 0.71 -5.92 -11.10
C ILE A 76 0.99 -5.42 -12.51
N ASP A 77 0.65 -6.24 -13.49
CA ASP A 77 0.67 -5.89 -14.91
C ASP A 77 -0.76 -5.67 -15.41
N GLY A 78 -0.99 -4.61 -16.18
CA GLY A 78 -2.32 -4.23 -16.62
C GLY A 78 -2.36 -3.46 -17.93
N ALA A 79 -3.57 -3.37 -18.45
CA ALA A 79 -3.91 -2.55 -19.62
C ALA A 79 -5.29 -1.94 -19.42
N GLU A 80 -5.49 -0.72 -19.89
CA GLU A 80 -6.75 0.01 -19.81
C GLU A 80 -7.14 0.62 -21.17
N LEU A 81 -8.45 0.77 -21.38
CA LEU A 81 -9.05 1.31 -22.60
C LEU A 81 -10.34 2.06 -22.26
N GLU A 82 -10.48 3.30 -22.73
CA GLU A 82 -11.63 4.20 -22.53
C GLU A 82 -12.07 4.81 -23.86
N PHE A 83 -13.39 4.93 -24.10
CA PHE A 83 -13.97 5.49 -25.32
C PHE A 83 -15.32 6.20 -25.11
#